data_AF-A0ABD4SBZ6-F1
#
_entry.id   AF-A0ABD4SBZ6-F1
#
_cell.length_a   1.000
_cell.length_b   1.000
_cell.length_c   1.000
_cell.angle_alpha   90.00
_cell.angle_beta   90.00
_cell.angle_gamma   90.00
#
_symmetry.space_group_name_H-M   'P 1'
#
loop_
_entity.id
_entity.type
_entity.pdbx_description
1 polymer ?
#
loop_
_entity_poly.entity_id
_entity_poly.type
_entity_poly.pdbx_seq_one_letter_code
_entity_poly.pdbx_strand_id
1 'polypeptide(L)'
;MRDEQNSLRAVVMTGLFAAMIYIGIWILRIPLPAVVGRPFIHFGNTLTAVAILYLGFRNGALAGIIGLGGFDILNGYAATSWLTMLEVVVVAAILSAVYKGMKYNDSKKNIIILAVIAGVTKIFTSYATMVVAALMAGTALQPALVAAFLSLLATVINSCSTAVCTPILYFALKDITVRVMKRAH
;
A
#
# COMPACT_ATOMS: atom_id res chain seq x y z
N MET A 1 -19.67 -3.33 -0.39
CA MET A 1 -18.46 -4.15 -0.65
C MET A 1 -17.77 -4.54 0.64
N ARG A 2 -17.47 -3.61 1.54
CA ARG A 2 -16.90 -3.92 2.88
C ARG A 2 -17.77 -4.84 3.74
N ASP A 3 -19.10 -4.71 3.62
CA ASP A 3 -20.07 -5.50 4.40
C ASP A 3 -20.45 -6.84 3.73
N GLU A 4 -20.04 -7.05 2.47
CA GLU A 4 -20.36 -8.23 1.66
C GLU A 4 -19.08 -8.89 1.13
N GLN A 5 -18.18 -9.24 2.05
CA GLN A 5 -16.82 -9.69 1.72
C GLN A 5 -16.77 -10.97 0.88
N ASN A 6 -17.83 -11.79 0.96
CA ASN A 6 -17.95 -13.07 0.24
C ASN A 6 -18.76 -12.96 -1.06
N SER A 7 -19.26 -11.78 -1.42
CA SER A 7 -19.98 -11.61 -2.68
C SER A 7 -19.06 -11.82 -3.88
N LEU A 8 -19.59 -12.36 -4.97
CA LEU A 8 -18.85 -12.49 -6.24
C LEU A 8 -18.22 -11.14 -6.64
N ARG A 9 -18.97 -10.05 -6.48
CA ARG A 9 -18.50 -8.69 -6.73
C ARG A 9 -17.29 -8.32 -5.88
N ALA A 10 -17.27 -8.66 -4.59
CA ALA A 10 -16.15 -8.35 -3.71
C ALA A 10 -14.90 -9.15 -4.09
N VAL A 11 -15.04 -10.42 -4.48
CA VAL A 11 -13.91 -11.23 -4.99
C VAL A 11 -13.36 -10.66 -6.29
N VAL A 12 -14.22 -10.34 -7.27
CA VAL A 12 -13.81 -9.74 -8.54
C VAL A 12 -13.08 -8.42 -8.33
N MET A 13 -13.60 -7.54 -7.45
CA MET A 13 -12.95 -6.27 -7.14
C MET A 13 -11.62 -6.46 -6.41
N THR A 14 -11.51 -7.49 -5.55
CA THR A 14 -10.25 -7.85 -4.89
C THR A 14 -9.19 -8.25 -5.92
N GLY A 15 -9.54 -9.11 -6.88
CA GLY A 15 -8.67 -9.50 -7.98
C GLY A 15 -8.28 -8.32 -8.87
N LEU A 16 -9.24 -7.44 -9.19
CA LEU A 16 -8.98 -6.23 -9.98
C LEU A 16 -7.98 -5.29 -9.27
N PHE A 17 -8.18 -5.02 -7.97
CA PHE A 17 -7.25 -4.22 -7.20
C PHE A 17 -5.87 -4.89 -7.10
N ALA A 18 -5.80 -6.21 -6.90
CA ALA A 18 -4.53 -6.93 -6.88
C ALA A 18 -3.77 -6.77 -8.21
N ALA A 19 -4.45 -6.93 -9.34
CA ALA A 19 -3.87 -6.74 -10.67
C ALA A 19 -3.41 -5.29 -10.89
N MET A 20 -4.25 -4.31 -10.52
CA MET A 20 -3.89 -2.88 -10.59
C MET A 20 -2.66 -2.55 -9.74
N ILE A 21 -2.57 -3.10 -8.52
CA ILE A 21 -1.44 -2.88 -7.62
C ILE A 21 -0.17 -3.45 -8.26
N TYR A 22 -0.20 -4.69 -8.75
CA TYR A 22 0.93 -5.32 -9.44
C TYR A 22 1.39 -4.49 -10.65
N ILE A 23 0.46 -4.18 -11.56
CA ILE A 23 0.74 -3.44 -12.80
C ILE A 23 1.21 -2.02 -12.48
N GLY A 24 0.63 -1.38 -11.46
CA GLY A 24 0.98 -0.03 -11.03
C GLY A 24 2.44 0.10 -10.60
N ILE A 25 2.98 -0.88 -9.89
CA ILE A 25 4.41 -0.92 -9.53
C ILE A 25 5.26 -1.22 -10.76
N TRP A 26 4.80 -2.14 -11.61
CA TRP A 26 5.57 -2.60 -12.75
C TRP A 26 5.75 -1.51 -13.82
N ILE A 27 4.70 -0.75 -14.11
CA ILE A 27 4.68 0.29 -15.15
C ILE A 27 5.15 1.66 -14.61
N LEU A 28 4.68 2.09 -13.43
CA LEU A 28 4.89 3.47 -12.95
C LEU A 28 6.18 3.61 -12.13
N ARG A 29 7.33 3.35 -12.77
CA ARG A 29 8.66 3.44 -12.13
C ARG A 29 9.31 4.79 -12.37
N ILE A 30 8.96 5.78 -11.54
CA ILE A 30 9.65 7.08 -11.53
C ILE A 30 10.83 6.96 -10.55
N PRO A 31 12.10 7.01 -11.01
CA PRO A 31 13.24 6.81 -10.13
C PRO A 31 13.35 7.93 -9.09
N LEU A 32 13.77 7.58 -7.87
CA LEU A 32 14.00 8.51 -6.77
C LEU A 32 15.49 8.62 -6.47
N PRO A 33 15.97 9.82 -6.08
CA PRO A 33 17.35 9.98 -5.61
C PRO A 33 17.53 9.21 -4.29
N ALA A 34 18.56 8.36 -4.23
CA ALA A 34 18.90 7.62 -3.02
C ALA A 34 20.39 7.30 -2.96
N VAL A 35 20.90 7.23 -1.73
CA VAL A 35 22.28 6.82 -1.44
C VAL A 35 22.44 5.30 -1.52
N VAL A 36 21.36 4.56 -1.22
CA VAL A 36 21.34 3.09 -1.18
C VAL A 36 20.20 2.59 -2.08
N GLY A 37 20.53 1.62 -2.95
CA GLY A 37 19.57 0.99 -3.85
C GLY A 37 19.13 1.86 -5.02
N ARG A 38 18.04 1.45 -5.67
CA ARG A 38 17.41 2.17 -6.80
C ARG A 38 15.90 2.31 -6.56
N PRO A 39 15.49 3.05 -5.52
CA PRO A 39 14.08 3.21 -5.23
C PRO A 39 13.39 4.01 -6.33
N PHE A 40 12.10 3.78 -6.45
CA PHE A 40 11.23 4.49 -7.37
C PHE A 40 9.94 4.85 -6.62
N ILE A 41 9.11 5.69 -7.24
CA ILE A 41 7.80 6.02 -6.69
C ILE A 41 6.95 4.75 -6.65
N HIS A 42 6.62 4.32 -5.44
CA HIS A 42 5.98 3.05 -5.20
C HIS A 42 4.45 3.19 -5.20
N PHE A 43 3.86 3.37 -6.39
CA PHE A 43 2.41 3.53 -6.57
C PHE A 43 1.58 2.36 -6.02
N GLY A 44 2.16 1.16 -5.91
CA GLY A 44 1.50 0.02 -5.28
C GLY A 44 1.05 0.27 -3.83
N ASN A 45 1.77 1.08 -3.06
CA ASN A 45 1.38 1.42 -1.68
C ASN A 45 0.12 2.29 -1.66
N THR A 46 0.05 3.26 -2.58
CA THR A 46 -1.12 4.11 -2.78
C THR A 46 -2.33 3.29 -3.18
N LEU A 47 -2.20 2.42 -4.19
CA LEU A 47 -3.29 1.57 -4.65
C LEU A 47 -3.74 0.56 -3.57
N THR A 48 -2.80 0.06 -2.75
CA THR A 48 -3.12 -0.79 -1.61
C THR A 48 -3.92 -0.04 -0.55
N ALA A 49 -3.52 1.18 -0.19
CA ALA A 49 -4.28 2.02 0.74
C ALA A 49 -5.71 2.27 0.23
N VAL A 50 -5.86 2.60 -1.06
CA VAL A 50 -7.18 2.75 -1.70
C VAL A 50 -7.99 1.45 -1.64
N ALA A 51 -7.38 0.30 -1.94
CA ALA A 51 -8.03 -1.01 -1.87
C ALA A 51 -8.56 -1.31 -0.46
N ILE A 52 -7.78 -1.01 0.59
CA ILE A 52 -8.20 -1.15 2.00
C ILE A 52 -9.38 -0.23 2.32
N LEU A 53 -9.32 1.03 1.88
CA LEU A 53 -10.41 1.99 2.11
C LEU A 53 -11.71 1.59 1.40
N TYR A 54 -11.65 0.92 0.25
CA TYR A 54 -12.84 0.46 -0.49
C TYR A 54 -13.37 -0.91 -0.06
N LEU A 55 -12.48 -1.90 0.01
CA LEU A 55 -12.83 -3.31 0.22
C LEU A 55 -12.84 -3.69 1.70
N GLY A 56 -12.26 -2.84 2.56
CA GLY A 56 -12.07 -3.13 3.99
C GLY A 56 -10.83 -3.95 4.26
N PHE A 57 -10.63 -4.26 5.55
CA PHE A 57 -9.44 -4.96 6.03
C PHE A 57 -9.15 -6.23 5.24
N ARG A 58 -10.10 -7.16 5.20
CA ARG A 58 -9.85 -8.51 4.67
C ARG A 58 -9.53 -8.49 3.18
N ASN A 59 -10.46 -8.03 2.37
CA ASN A 59 -10.34 -8.05 0.91
C ASN A 59 -9.32 -7.02 0.40
N GLY A 60 -9.20 -5.86 1.05
CA GLY A 60 -8.18 -4.87 0.71
C GLY A 60 -6.76 -5.32 1.06
N ALA A 61 -6.57 -5.98 2.21
CA ALA A 61 -5.28 -6.59 2.56
C ALA A 61 -4.93 -7.72 1.61
N LEU A 62 -5.87 -8.59 1.25
CA LEU A 62 -5.64 -9.65 0.26
C LEU A 62 -5.23 -9.07 -1.10
N ALA A 63 -5.89 -8.01 -1.56
CA ALA A 63 -5.50 -7.32 -2.79
C ALA A 63 -4.06 -6.78 -2.71
N GLY A 64 -3.69 -6.15 -1.58
CA GLY A 64 -2.33 -5.66 -1.35
C GLY A 64 -1.29 -6.78 -1.25
N ILE A 65 -1.57 -7.85 -0.52
CA ILE A 65 -0.67 -9.01 -0.36
C ILE A 65 -0.41 -9.67 -1.71
N ILE A 66 -1.47 -9.93 -2.48
CA ILE A 66 -1.35 -10.57 -3.79
C ILE A 66 -0.65 -9.64 -4.78
N GLY A 67 -1.03 -8.36 -4.81
CA GLY A 67 -0.44 -7.38 -5.73
C GLY A 67 1.02 -7.07 -5.44
N LEU A 68 1.33 -6.59 -4.22
CA LEU A 68 2.68 -6.23 -3.80
C LEU A 68 3.57 -7.46 -3.63
N GLY A 69 3.10 -8.45 -2.88
CA GLY A 69 3.88 -9.67 -2.63
C GLY A 69 4.11 -10.47 -3.91
N GLY A 70 3.10 -10.57 -4.78
CA GLY A 70 3.22 -11.18 -6.10
C GLY A 70 4.20 -10.43 -7.01
N PHE A 71 4.23 -9.09 -6.95
CA PHE A 71 5.26 -8.31 -7.64
C PHE A 71 6.65 -8.70 -7.18
N ASP A 72 6.89 -8.73 -5.86
CA ASP A 72 8.20 -9.06 -5.31
C ASP A 72 8.66 -10.47 -5.69
N ILE A 73 7.75 -11.45 -5.63
CA ILE A 73 8.03 -12.84 -6.03
C ILE A 73 8.48 -12.91 -7.49
N LEU A 74 7.78 -12.20 -8.39
CA LEU A 74 8.01 -12.30 -9.83
C LEU A 74 9.10 -11.35 -10.36
N ASN A 75 9.60 -10.42 -9.55
CA ASN A 75 10.55 -9.38 -9.99
C ASN A 75 11.87 -9.37 -9.23
N GLY A 76 12.29 -10.52 -8.68
CA GLY A 76 13.63 -10.69 -8.09
C GLY A 76 13.75 -10.34 -6.60
N TYR A 77 12.62 -10.13 -5.92
CA TYR A 77 12.54 -9.83 -4.47
C TYR A 77 11.84 -10.95 -3.67
N ALA A 78 11.79 -12.17 -4.21
CA ALA A 78 11.06 -13.29 -3.61
C ALA A 78 11.47 -13.57 -2.15
N ALA A 79 12.77 -13.46 -1.83
CA ALA A 79 13.29 -13.71 -0.47
C ALA A 79 12.78 -12.71 0.59
N THR A 80 12.42 -11.49 0.17
CA THR A 80 11.90 -10.43 1.04
C THR A 80 10.40 -10.20 0.88
N SER A 81 9.74 -10.87 -0.07
CA SER A 81 8.32 -10.67 -0.39
C SER A 81 7.40 -10.83 0.83
N TRP A 82 7.69 -11.78 1.71
CA TRP A 82 6.91 -11.99 2.93
C TRP A 82 6.95 -10.78 3.88
N LEU A 83 8.05 -10.01 3.90
CA LEU A 83 8.13 -8.76 4.66
C LEU A 83 7.14 -7.75 4.10
N THR A 84 7.09 -7.58 2.77
CA THR A 84 6.11 -6.71 2.09
C THR A 84 4.68 -7.13 2.39
N MET A 85 4.38 -8.43 2.39
CA MET A 85 3.06 -8.95 2.76
C MET A 85 2.71 -8.59 4.21
N LEU A 86 3.66 -8.69 5.15
CA LEU A 86 3.45 -8.26 6.54
C LEU A 86 3.20 -6.76 6.65
N GLU A 87 3.92 -5.92 5.90
CA GLU A 87 3.67 -4.48 5.89
C GLU A 87 2.25 -4.15 5.44
N VAL A 88 1.73 -4.85 4.42
CA VAL A 88 0.35 -4.69 3.98
C VAL A 88 -0.63 -5.00 5.11
N VAL A 89 -0.41 -6.08 5.86
CA VAL A 89 -1.27 -6.45 6.98
C VAL A 89 -1.26 -5.36 8.06
N VAL A 90 -0.09 -4.83 8.41
CA VAL A 90 0.04 -3.76 9.41
C VAL A 90 -0.66 -2.49 8.94
N VAL A 91 -0.43 -2.05 7.71
CA VAL A 91 -1.09 -0.87 7.12
C VAL A 91 -2.60 -1.08 7.08
N ALA A 92 -3.06 -2.25 6.64
CA ALA A 92 -4.49 -2.57 6.59
C ALA A 92 -5.13 -2.54 7.98
N ALA A 93 -4.46 -3.08 9.00
CA ALA A 93 -4.96 -3.10 10.37
C ALA A 93 -5.12 -1.67 10.91
N ILE A 94 -4.08 -0.83 10.77
CA ILE A 94 -4.09 0.55 11.25
C ILE A 94 -5.15 1.37 10.52
N LEU A 95 -5.18 1.33 9.18
CA LEU A 95 -6.16 2.08 8.40
C LEU A 95 -7.59 1.64 8.72
N SER A 96 -7.83 0.34 8.85
CA SER A 96 -9.17 -0.16 9.17
C SER A 96 -9.60 0.23 10.58
N ALA A 97 -8.70 0.19 11.56
CA ALA A 97 -8.97 0.60 12.93
C ALA A 97 -9.30 2.10 13.03
N VAL A 98 -8.46 2.95 12.42
CA VAL A 98 -8.68 4.41 12.41
C VAL A 98 -9.97 4.75 11.67
N TYR A 99 -10.20 4.14 10.50
CA TYR A 99 -11.38 4.44 9.70
C TYR A 99 -12.67 3.97 10.39
N LYS A 100 -12.63 2.86 11.13
CA LYS A 100 -13.71 2.42 12.02
C LYS A 100 -13.95 3.43 13.14
N GLY A 101 -12.89 3.95 13.77
CA GLY A 101 -12.98 5.03 14.78
C GLY A 101 -13.63 6.31 14.24
N MET A 102 -13.42 6.60 12.95
CA MET A 102 -14.09 7.70 12.22
C MET A 102 -15.52 7.36 11.76
N LYS A 103 -16.10 6.25 12.24
CA LYS A 103 -17.43 5.74 11.84
C LYS A 103 -17.60 5.57 10.33
N TYR A 104 -16.50 5.24 9.64
CA TYR A 104 -16.44 5.11 8.19
C TYR A 104 -16.87 6.36 7.40
N ASN A 105 -16.86 7.54 8.03
CA ASN A 105 -17.13 8.79 7.34
C ASN A 105 -16.01 9.10 6.35
N ASP A 106 -16.33 9.12 5.06
CA ASP A 106 -15.40 9.31 3.95
C ASP A 106 -15.29 10.77 3.48
N SER A 107 -15.52 11.72 4.38
CA SER A 107 -15.24 13.14 4.12
C SER A 107 -13.81 13.36 3.62
N LYS A 108 -13.61 14.41 2.79
CA LYS A 108 -12.30 14.77 2.23
C LYS A 108 -11.21 14.83 3.31
N LYS A 109 -11.53 15.43 4.47
CA LYS A 109 -10.62 15.53 5.62
C LYS A 109 -10.23 14.15 6.16
N ASN A 110 -11.18 13.25 6.35
CA ASN A 110 -10.91 11.92 6.90
C ASN A 110 -10.06 11.07 5.96
N ILE A 111 -10.33 11.11 4.65
CA ILE A 111 -9.53 10.38 3.67
C ILE A 111 -8.10 10.92 3.60
N ILE A 112 -7.91 12.24 3.69
CA ILE A 112 -6.57 12.84 3.78
C ILE A 112 -5.84 12.36 5.05
N ILE A 113 -6.51 12.37 6.22
CA ILE A 113 -5.92 11.87 7.46
C ILE A 113 -5.52 10.40 7.34
N LEU A 114 -6.39 9.56 6.78
CA LEU A 114 -6.09 8.14 6.55
C LEU A 114 -4.91 7.95 5.59
N ALA A 115 -4.82 8.75 4.53
CA ALA A 115 -3.70 8.71 3.59
C ALA A 115 -2.37 9.12 4.24
N VAL A 116 -2.38 10.15 5.10
CA VAL A 116 -1.21 10.55 5.89
C VAL A 116 -0.81 9.44 6.85
N ILE A 117 -1.76 8.82 7.55
CA ILE A 117 -1.51 7.70 8.45
C ILE A 117 -0.90 6.52 7.68
N ALA A 118 -1.42 6.17 6.50
CA ALA A 118 -0.83 5.14 5.64
C ALA A 118 0.64 5.43 5.32
N GLY A 119 0.92 6.68 4.92
CA GLY A 119 2.28 7.14 4.62
C GLY A 119 3.20 7.05 5.83
N VAL A 120 2.77 7.54 6.99
CA VAL A 120 3.56 7.50 8.23
C VAL A 120 3.82 6.06 8.68
N THR A 121 2.80 5.20 8.67
CA THR A 121 2.97 3.76 8.95
C THR A 121 3.98 3.13 8.01
N LYS A 122 3.96 3.49 6.72
CA LYS A 122 4.94 3.00 5.75
C LYS A 122 6.37 3.44 6.06
N ILE A 123 6.61 4.62 6.64
CA ILE A 123 7.96 5.05 7.05
C ILE A 123 8.54 4.08 8.08
N PHE A 124 7.78 3.80 9.14
CA PHE A 124 8.24 2.92 10.22
C PHE A 124 8.38 1.47 9.78
N THR A 125 7.40 0.95 9.05
CA THR A 125 7.41 -0.43 8.57
C THR A 125 8.54 -0.65 7.57
N SER A 126 8.73 0.25 6.60
CA SER A 126 9.79 0.13 5.59
C SER A 126 11.18 0.22 6.21
N TYR A 127 11.38 1.07 7.23
CA TYR A 127 12.64 1.10 7.95
C TYR A 127 12.92 -0.24 8.64
N ALA A 128 11.94 -0.79 9.35
CA ALA A 128 12.08 -2.08 10.03
C ALA A 128 12.36 -3.23 9.05
N THR A 129 11.63 -3.29 7.92
CA THR A 129 11.83 -4.34 6.91
C THR A 129 13.17 -4.21 6.21
N MET A 130 13.67 -3.00 5.95
CA MET A 130 15.03 -2.79 5.42
C MET A 130 16.10 -3.29 6.38
N VAL A 131 15.97 -3.01 7.69
CA VAL A 131 16.90 -3.51 8.70
C VAL A 131 16.86 -5.04 8.74
N VAL A 132 15.68 -5.64 8.81
CA VAL A 132 15.52 -7.10 8.83
C VAL A 132 16.08 -7.74 7.56
N ALA A 133 15.81 -7.18 6.38
CA ALA A 133 16.34 -7.67 5.11
C ALA A 133 17.87 -7.61 5.05
N ALA A 134 18.48 -6.52 5.55
CA ALA A 134 19.94 -6.39 5.60
C ALA A 134 20.58 -7.42 6.56
N LEU A 135 19.95 -7.66 7.72
CA LEU A 135 20.38 -8.70 8.66
C LEU A 135 20.25 -10.11 8.06
N MET A 136 19.16 -10.39 7.35
CA MET A 136 18.96 -11.66 6.62
C MET A 136 20.03 -11.88 5.55
N ALA A 137 20.51 -10.80 4.92
CA ALA A 137 21.60 -10.84 3.96
C ALA A 137 23.01 -10.99 4.61
N GLY A 138 23.09 -11.10 5.94
CA GLY A 138 24.35 -11.28 6.68
C GLY A 138 25.05 -9.97 7.06
N THR A 139 24.40 -8.81 6.88
CA THR A 139 24.97 -7.52 7.29
C THR A 139 24.95 -7.40 8.82
N ALA A 140 26.03 -6.89 9.41
CA ALA A 140 26.04 -6.57 10.84
C ALA A 140 25.00 -5.48 11.19
N LEU A 141 24.50 -5.50 12.43
CA LEU A 141 23.40 -4.63 12.86
C LEU A 141 23.68 -3.13 12.64
N GLN A 142 24.88 -2.66 13.00
CA GLN A 142 25.19 -1.24 12.93
C GLN A 142 25.23 -0.71 11.48
N PRO A 143 25.92 -1.36 10.52
CA PRO A 143 25.79 -1.01 9.10
C PRO A 143 24.36 -1.12 8.55
N ALA A 144 23.58 -2.12 8.98
CA ALA A 144 22.19 -2.30 8.55
C ALA A 144 21.30 -1.11 8.97
N LEU A 145 21.43 -0.66 10.22
CA LEU A 145 20.71 0.51 10.74
C LEU A 145 21.09 1.79 9.96
N VAL A 146 22.39 1.99 9.69
CA VAL A 146 22.86 3.14 8.91
C VAL A 146 22.32 3.11 7.49
N ALA A 147 22.40 1.96 6.79
CA ALA A 147 21.90 1.84 5.42
C ALA A 147 20.38 2.04 5.32
N ALA A 148 19.61 1.49 6.27
CA ALA A 148 18.16 1.70 6.35
C ALA A 148 17.83 3.17 6.62
N PHE A 149 18.60 3.85 7.48
CA PHE A 149 18.41 5.27 7.77
C PHE A 149 18.69 6.14 6.53
N LEU A 150 19.77 5.86 5.79
CA LEU A 150 20.08 6.56 4.54
C LEU A 150 19.01 6.36 3.45
N SER A 151 18.28 5.24 3.51
CA SER A 151 17.18 4.93 2.58
C SER A 151 15.85 5.59 2.98
N LEU A 152 15.77 6.24 4.15
CA LEU A 152 14.55 6.91 4.60
C LEU A 152 14.11 8.03 3.68
N LEU A 153 15.03 8.75 3.02
CA LEU A 153 14.66 9.84 2.13
C LEU A 153 13.69 9.38 1.03
N ALA A 154 14.02 8.28 0.35
CA ALA A 154 13.15 7.71 -0.68
C ALA A 154 11.83 7.22 -0.09
N THR A 155 11.86 6.66 1.12
CA THR A 155 10.65 6.21 1.83
C THR A 155 9.73 7.38 2.18
N VAL A 156 10.28 8.50 2.66
CA VAL A 156 9.53 9.72 2.98
C VAL A 156 8.91 10.29 1.72
N ILE A 157 9.64 10.35 0.60
CA ILE A 157 9.09 10.80 -0.68
C ILE A 157 7.91 9.90 -1.10
N ASN A 158 8.07 8.58 -0.97
CA ASN A 158 7.01 7.61 -1.25
C ASN A 158 5.79 7.75 -0.35
N SER A 159 6.00 8.06 0.93
CA SER A 159 4.94 8.31 1.89
C SER A 159 4.19 9.61 1.60
N CYS A 160 4.89 10.66 1.19
CA CYS A 160 4.26 11.90 0.72
C CYS A 160 3.46 11.66 -0.57
N SER A 161 4.01 10.92 -1.53
CA SER A 161 3.28 10.53 -2.75
C SER A 161 2.02 9.74 -2.39
N THR A 162 2.10 8.79 -1.46
CA THR A 162 0.94 8.03 -0.98
C THR A 162 -0.09 8.93 -0.32
N ALA A 163 0.33 9.89 0.51
CA ALA A 163 -0.55 10.83 1.19
C ALA A 163 -1.32 11.74 0.22
N VAL A 164 -0.69 12.12 -0.91
CA VAL A 164 -1.29 12.99 -1.93
C VAL A 164 -2.14 12.17 -2.93
N CYS A 165 -1.63 11.05 -3.41
CA CYS A 165 -2.29 10.28 -4.47
C CYS A 165 -3.47 9.45 -3.94
N THR A 166 -3.45 8.99 -2.68
CA THR A 166 -4.53 8.16 -2.12
C THR A 166 -5.87 8.88 -2.12
N PRO A 167 -6.01 10.14 -1.61
CA PRO A 167 -7.29 10.84 -1.66
C PRO A 167 -7.76 11.11 -3.09
N ILE A 168 -6.85 11.50 -3.99
CA ILE A 168 -7.18 11.75 -5.40
C ILE A 168 -7.76 10.49 -6.05
N LEU A 169 -7.07 9.37 -5.94
CA LEU A 169 -7.50 8.09 -6.49
C LEU A 169 -8.77 7.59 -5.80
N TYR A 170 -8.89 7.76 -4.49
CA TYR A 170 -10.07 7.34 -3.74
C TYR A 170 -11.34 8.02 -4.27
N PHE A 171 -11.32 9.35 -4.42
CA PHE A 171 -12.49 10.09 -4.92
C PHE A 171 -12.73 9.87 -6.42
N ALA A 172 -11.67 9.77 -7.23
CA ALA A 172 -11.81 9.44 -8.65
C ALA A 172 -12.52 8.09 -8.87
N LEU A 173 -12.14 7.06 -8.09
CA LEU A 173 -12.81 5.75 -8.14
C LEU A 173 -14.22 5.79 -7.55
N LYS A 174 -14.50 6.71 -6.61
CA LYS A 174 -15.83 6.83 -5.99
C LYS A 174 -16.85 7.24 -7.03
N ASP A 175 -16.49 8.26 -7.81
CA ASP A 175 -17.33 8.79 -8.87
C ASP A 175 -17.60 7.73 -9.94
N ILE A 176 -16.59 6.96 -10.32
CA ILE A 176 -16.73 5.86 -11.28
C ILE A 176 -17.66 4.78 -10.72
N THR A 177 -17.45 4.35 -9.48
CA THR A 177 -18.24 3.29 -8.84
C THR A 177 -19.71 3.70 -8.73
N VAL A 178 -19.99 4.95 -8.35
CA VAL A 178 -21.36 5.49 -8.30
C VAL A 178 -22.00 5.52 -9.69
N ARG A 179 -21.28 5.94 -10.73
CA ARG A 179 -21.80 5.97 -12.11
C ARG A 179 -22.10 4.57 -12.65
N VAL A 180 -21.23 3.60 -12.39
CA VAL A 180 -21.42 2.21 -12.82
C VAL A 180 -22.61 1.58 -12.10
N MET A 181 -22.76 1.83 -10.80
CA MET A 181 -23.89 1.32 -10.02
C MET A 181 -25.24 1.91 -10.45
N LYS A 182 -25.28 3.18 -10.86
CA LYS A 182 -26.50 3.80 -11.38
C LYS A 182 -26.95 3.23 -12.73
N ARG A 183 -26.08 2.55 -13.49
CA ARG A 183 -26.39 1.94 -14.79
C ARG A 183 -26.77 0.46 -14.70
N ALA A 184 -26.68 -0.13 -13.51
CA ALA A 184 -27.04 -1.53 -13.26
C ALA A 184 -28.51 -1.71 -12.79
N HIS A 185 -29.27 -0.62 -12.79
CA HIS A 185 -30.72 -0.55 -12.63
C HIS A 185 -31.30 0.10 -13.89
#